data_AF-A0A960WA19-F1
#
_entry.id   AF-A0A960WA19-F1
#
_cell.length_a   1.000
_cell.length_b   1.000
_cell.length_c   1.000
_cell.angle_alpha   90.00
_cell.angle_beta   90.00
_cell.angle_gamma   90.00
#
_symmetry.space_group_name_H-M   'P 1'
#
loop_
_entity.id
_entity.type
_entity.pdbx_description
1 polymer ?
#
loop_
_entity_poly.entity_id
_entity_poly.type
_entity_poly.pdbx_seq_one_letter_code
_entity_poly.pdbx_strand_id
1 'polypeptide(L)'
;MIRTIKVMVIILFGVAFIAMSKKPEPSPYKAEIKTLFDKNMPKVETCQEHVKNIVEPGFVILDEPIEHSPDDVQPYLFEKNEEKAMFYIDALDTKKLLASEFWDQYMDIYLQACTIVSDEELLEGSSEDDGLSYPRCKYIGKLSSFSYALTYAIRDFSWSKQNKIKAKTKVISMIQDIAEYSNELLATYVGFVALQRLVEQNMIPTALGKEITLQKNHYDKRMREKKSEFYSVEKPSSAEEVRAQCKLDRENIASQKMLNDEAKQMLKNLLAKLDNYK
;
A
#
# COMPACT_ATOMS: atom_id res chain seq x y z
N MET A 1 26.25 34.66 -61.85
CA MET A 1 26.41 33.43 -61.05
C MET A 1 26.11 33.62 -59.55
N ILE A 2 25.38 34.67 -59.12
CA ILE A 2 25.14 35.01 -57.69
C ILE A 2 23.63 34.94 -57.30
N ARG A 3 22.73 34.70 -58.26
CA ARG A 3 21.28 34.71 -58.01
C ARG A 3 20.70 33.36 -57.55
N THR A 4 21.36 32.24 -57.83
CA THR A 4 20.85 30.89 -57.51
C THR A 4 21.07 30.49 -56.05
N ILE A 5 22.02 31.13 -55.35
CA ILE A 5 22.37 30.81 -53.96
C ILE A 5 21.34 31.39 -52.96
N LYS A 6 20.67 32.50 -53.29
CA LYS A 6 19.71 33.15 -52.37
C LYS A 6 18.39 32.37 -52.19
N VAL A 7 17.98 31.57 -53.18
CA VAL A 7 16.74 30.78 -53.10
C VAL A 7 16.95 29.48 -52.30
N MET A 8 18.17 28.93 -52.33
CA MET A 8 18.49 27.68 -51.63
C MET A 8 18.62 27.85 -50.11
N VAL A 9 19.06 29.03 -49.64
CA VAL A 9 19.20 29.32 -48.21
C VAL A 9 17.84 29.52 -47.52
N ILE A 10 16.85 30.09 -48.22
CA ILE A 10 15.51 30.34 -47.63
C ILE A 10 14.73 29.03 -47.43
N ILE A 11 14.92 28.04 -48.31
CA ILE A 11 14.25 26.74 -48.19
C ILE A 11 14.87 25.90 -47.08
N LEU A 12 16.21 25.92 -46.91
CA LEU A 12 16.88 25.16 -45.83
C LEU A 12 16.58 25.71 -44.43
N PHE A 13 16.43 27.03 -44.27
CA PHE A 13 16.05 27.62 -42.98
C PHE A 13 14.57 27.43 -42.62
N GLY A 14 13.66 27.45 -43.60
CA GLY A 14 12.23 27.22 -43.36
C GLY A 14 11.91 25.79 -42.88
N VAL A 15 12.60 24.78 -43.43
CA VAL A 15 12.42 23.37 -43.02
C VAL A 15 13.07 23.09 -41.66
N ALA A 16 14.22 23.72 -41.37
CA ALA A 16 14.86 23.63 -40.06
C ALA A 16 14.02 24.28 -38.94
N PHE A 17 13.33 25.40 -39.23
CA PHE A 17 12.45 26.05 -38.25
C PHE A 17 11.17 25.24 -37.97
N ILE A 18 10.64 24.50 -38.95
CA ILE A 18 9.51 23.57 -38.75
C ILE A 18 9.96 22.32 -37.96
N ALA A 19 11.20 21.87 -38.13
CA ALA A 19 11.75 20.77 -37.33
C ALA A 19 12.04 21.18 -35.87
N MET A 20 12.42 22.44 -35.61
CA MET A 20 12.70 22.97 -34.26
C MET A 20 11.46 23.49 -33.51
N SER A 21 10.27 23.46 -34.12
CA SER A 21 9.03 24.01 -33.52
C SER A 21 7.99 22.95 -33.19
N LYS A 22 8.27 21.66 -33.45
CA LYS A 22 7.51 20.58 -32.82
C LYS A 22 7.91 20.52 -31.35
N LYS A 23 7.08 21.13 -30.49
CA LYS A 23 7.05 20.76 -29.07
C LYS A 23 7.04 19.23 -28.99
N PRO A 24 7.88 18.61 -28.14
CA PRO A 24 7.83 17.17 -27.97
C PRO A 24 6.38 16.78 -27.69
N GLU A 25 5.86 15.82 -28.45
CA GLU A 25 4.52 15.27 -28.17
C GLU A 25 4.53 14.79 -26.72
N PRO A 26 3.53 15.16 -25.90
CA PRO A 26 3.49 14.70 -24.52
C PRO A 26 3.48 13.16 -24.54
N SER A 27 4.44 12.59 -23.80
CA SER A 27 4.64 11.14 -23.73
C SER A 27 3.31 10.40 -23.51
N PRO A 28 3.00 9.35 -24.30
CA PRO A 28 1.76 8.59 -24.15
C PRO A 28 1.56 8.07 -22.71
N TYR A 29 2.67 7.81 -22.00
CA TYR A 29 2.68 7.40 -20.60
C TYR A 29 2.18 8.49 -19.65
N LYS A 30 2.54 9.77 -19.86
CA LYS A 30 2.05 10.87 -19.01
C LYS A 30 0.52 10.99 -19.11
N ALA A 31 -0.04 10.78 -20.30
CA ALA A 31 -1.49 10.78 -20.51
C ALA A 31 -2.18 9.54 -19.90
N GLU A 32 -1.56 8.36 -20.00
CA GLU A 32 -2.09 7.12 -19.43
C GLU A 32 -2.07 7.14 -17.89
N ILE A 33 -0.96 7.58 -17.31
CA ILE A 33 -0.81 7.80 -15.86
C ILE A 33 -1.86 8.80 -15.37
N LYS A 34 -2.02 9.95 -16.05
CA LYS A 34 -3.05 10.93 -15.69
C LYS A 34 -4.46 10.35 -15.75
N THR A 35 -4.78 9.57 -16.78
CA THR A 35 -6.09 8.91 -16.92
C THR A 35 -6.33 7.91 -15.79
N LEU A 36 -5.30 7.13 -15.44
CA LEU A 36 -5.34 6.20 -14.32
C LEU A 36 -5.58 6.95 -12.99
N PHE A 37 -4.94 8.09 -12.79
CA PHE A 37 -5.16 8.95 -11.62
C PHE A 37 -6.58 9.49 -11.60
N ASP A 38 -7.04 10.17 -12.65
CA ASP A 38 -8.38 10.77 -12.74
C ASP A 38 -9.48 9.72 -12.44
N LYS A 39 -9.27 8.47 -12.89
CA LYS A 39 -10.15 7.34 -12.61
C LYS A 39 -10.16 6.89 -11.14
N ASN A 40 -9.03 6.95 -10.44
CA ASN A 40 -8.86 6.39 -9.09
C ASN A 40 -8.86 7.44 -7.97
N MET A 41 -8.72 8.73 -8.28
CA MET A 41 -8.77 9.83 -7.30
C MET A 41 -10.03 9.80 -6.41
N PRO A 42 -11.25 9.55 -6.93
CA PRO A 42 -12.42 9.42 -6.07
C PRO A 42 -12.32 8.29 -5.03
N LYS A 43 -11.63 7.19 -5.36
CA LYS A 43 -11.39 6.09 -4.41
C LYS A 43 -10.39 6.50 -3.32
N VAL A 44 -9.36 7.25 -3.69
CA VAL A 44 -8.37 7.81 -2.75
C VAL A 44 -9.06 8.76 -1.78
N GLU A 45 -9.89 9.67 -2.28
CA GLU A 45 -10.66 10.62 -1.46
C GLU A 45 -11.59 9.89 -0.50
N THR A 46 -12.35 8.90 -1.01
CA THR A 46 -13.22 8.05 -0.19
C THR A 46 -12.42 7.36 0.92
N CYS A 47 -11.23 6.85 0.62
CA CYS A 47 -10.37 6.21 1.59
C CYS A 47 -9.86 7.21 2.65
N GLN A 48 -9.41 8.40 2.24
CA GLN A 48 -8.95 9.45 3.16
C GLN A 48 -10.06 9.93 4.08
N GLU A 49 -11.27 10.15 3.55
CA GLU A 49 -12.45 10.49 4.34
C GLU A 49 -12.78 9.37 5.34
N HIS A 50 -12.69 8.11 4.90
CA HIS A 50 -12.94 6.97 5.77
C HIS A 50 -11.93 6.87 6.91
N VAL A 51 -10.64 7.07 6.60
CA VAL A 51 -9.58 7.13 7.61
C VAL A 51 -9.84 8.24 8.61
N LYS A 52 -10.09 9.46 8.13
CA LYS A 52 -10.28 10.65 8.95
C LYS A 52 -11.52 10.59 9.84
N ASN A 53 -12.62 10.04 9.33
CA ASN A 53 -13.91 10.10 10.02
C ASN A 53 -14.22 8.84 10.85
N ILE A 54 -13.66 7.69 10.49
CA ILE A 54 -13.97 6.40 11.12
C ILE A 54 -12.76 5.79 11.81
N VAL A 55 -11.62 5.70 11.12
CA VAL A 55 -10.45 4.96 11.63
C VAL A 55 -9.74 5.77 12.72
N GLU A 56 -9.31 6.99 12.42
CA GLU A 56 -8.56 7.83 13.36
C GLU A 56 -9.39 8.22 14.59
N PRO A 57 -10.68 8.59 14.50
CA PRO A 57 -11.46 8.93 15.69
C PRO A 57 -11.81 7.71 16.57
N GLY A 58 -11.62 6.49 16.05
CA GLY A 58 -11.87 5.24 16.78
C GLY A 58 -10.80 4.89 17.81
N PHE A 59 -9.61 5.47 17.72
CA PHE A 59 -8.53 5.26 18.67
C PHE A 59 -7.75 6.55 18.95
N VAL A 60 -7.12 6.61 20.12
CA VAL A 60 -6.25 7.71 20.53
C VAL A 60 -4.82 7.19 20.60
N ILE A 61 -3.87 8.01 20.15
CA ILE A 61 -2.44 7.78 20.35
C ILE A 61 -2.12 8.27 21.76
N LEU A 62 -1.61 7.38 22.61
CA LEU A 62 -1.17 7.75 23.95
C LEU A 62 0.28 8.23 23.91
N ASP A 63 0.60 9.19 24.78
CA ASP A 63 1.97 9.68 24.96
C ASP A 63 2.82 8.71 25.81
N GLU A 64 2.16 7.84 26.59
CA GLU A 64 2.81 6.87 27.50
C GLU A 64 2.54 5.42 27.07
N PRO A 65 3.57 4.55 27.00
CA PRO A 65 3.43 3.15 26.62
C PRO A 65 2.46 2.41 27.55
N ILE A 66 1.52 1.69 26.96
CA ILE A 66 0.73 0.69 27.69
C ILE A 66 1.68 -0.47 28.00
N GLU A 67 1.64 -1.00 29.23
CA GLU A 67 2.56 -2.01 29.81
C GLU A 67 2.75 -3.31 28.98
N HIS A 68 2.01 -3.47 27.88
CA HIS A 68 2.04 -4.60 26.94
C HIS A 68 2.07 -4.17 25.44
N SER A 69 2.42 -2.92 25.14
CA SER A 69 2.72 -2.48 23.77
C SER A 69 4.14 -2.92 23.38
N PRO A 70 4.37 -3.46 22.17
CA PRO A 70 5.73 -3.65 21.67
C PRO A 70 6.46 -2.32 21.64
N ASP A 71 7.76 -2.33 21.93
CA ASP A 71 8.62 -1.15 22.03
C ASP A 71 8.60 -0.24 20.78
N ASP A 72 8.19 -0.77 19.61
CA ASP A 72 8.16 -0.08 18.31
C ASP A 72 6.77 0.44 17.89
N VAL A 73 5.73 0.31 18.72
CA VAL A 73 4.36 0.72 18.36
C VAL A 73 3.86 1.73 19.37
N GLN A 74 3.57 2.95 18.89
CA GLN A 74 2.90 3.97 19.71
C GLN A 74 1.66 3.35 20.38
N PRO A 75 1.51 3.50 21.70
CA PRO A 75 0.40 2.91 22.44
C PRO A 75 -0.93 3.49 21.95
N TYR A 76 -1.81 2.65 21.43
CA TYR A 76 -3.13 3.07 20.95
C TYR A 76 -4.22 2.61 21.90
N LEU A 77 -5.14 3.51 22.26
CA LEU A 77 -6.30 3.22 23.09
C LEU A 77 -7.58 3.37 22.28
N PHE A 78 -8.41 2.33 22.23
CA PHE A 78 -9.71 2.43 21.57
C PHE A 78 -10.70 3.28 22.38
N GLU A 79 -11.76 3.76 21.73
CA GLU A 79 -12.87 4.42 22.41
C GLU A 79 -13.43 3.58 23.58
N LYS A 80 -13.46 4.14 24.79
CA LYS A 80 -13.90 3.43 26.02
C LYS A 80 -15.42 3.37 26.13
N ASN A 81 -16.12 4.40 25.67
CA ASN A 81 -17.57 4.41 25.66
C ASN A 81 -18.09 3.34 24.69
N GLU A 82 -18.81 2.34 25.21
CA GLU A 82 -19.23 1.18 24.43
C GLU A 82 -20.10 1.53 23.23
N GLU A 83 -21.06 2.45 23.39
CA GLU A 83 -21.95 2.88 22.29
C GLU A 83 -21.16 3.56 21.17
N LYS A 84 -20.26 4.47 21.53
CA LYS A 84 -19.40 5.17 20.57
C LYS A 84 -18.36 4.23 19.94
N ALA A 85 -17.83 3.28 20.69
CA ALA A 85 -16.96 2.24 20.16
C ALA A 85 -17.68 1.39 19.11
N MET A 86 -18.95 1.01 19.37
CA MET A 86 -19.74 0.24 18.41
C MET A 86 -20.03 1.02 17.14
N PHE A 87 -20.25 2.34 17.23
CA PHE A 87 -20.36 3.19 16.05
C PHE A 87 -19.15 3.05 15.12
N TYR A 88 -17.92 3.15 15.64
CA TYR A 88 -16.71 3.02 14.82
C TYR A 88 -16.51 1.61 14.27
N ILE A 89 -16.83 0.58 15.06
CA ILE A 89 -16.74 -0.83 14.65
C ILE A 89 -17.73 -1.12 13.51
N ASP A 90 -18.95 -0.60 13.59
CA ASP A 90 -19.99 -0.76 12.57
C ASP A 90 -19.68 0.04 11.31
N ALA A 91 -19.23 1.28 11.50
CA ALA A 91 -18.95 2.18 10.39
C ALA A 91 -17.70 1.79 9.61
N LEU A 92 -16.74 1.08 10.22
CA LEU A 92 -15.51 0.67 9.55
C LEU A 92 -15.82 -0.18 8.31
N ASP A 93 -15.32 0.23 7.16
CA ASP A 93 -15.43 -0.47 5.89
C ASP A 93 -14.02 -0.68 5.34
N THR A 94 -13.47 -1.86 5.61
CA THR A 94 -12.13 -2.25 5.21
C THR A 94 -11.94 -2.27 3.70
N LYS A 95 -13.00 -2.46 2.92
CA LYS A 95 -12.91 -2.46 1.46
C LYS A 95 -12.62 -1.07 0.90
N LYS A 96 -13.08 -0.01 1.58
CA LYS A 96 -12.73 1.38 1.24
C LYS A 96 -11.26 1.69 1.50
N LEU A 97 -10.64 0.95 2.42
CA LEU A 97 -9.24 1.11 2.78
C LEU A 97 -8.33 0.34 1.82
N LEU A 98 -8.73 -0.85 1.41
CA LEU A 98 -7.93 -1.80 0.63
C LEU A 98 -8.05 -1.64 -0.90
N ALA A 99 -8.53 -0.51 -1.39
CA ALA A 99 -8.66 -0.24 -2.83
C ALA A 99 -7.28 0.01 -3.48
N SER A 100 -6.44 -1.03 -3.55
CA SER A 100 -5.05 -0.97 -4.05
C SER A 100 -4.91 -1.17 -5.56
N GLU A 101 -6.01 -1.32 -6.31
CA GLU A 101 -5.98 -1.51 -7.78
C GLU A 101 -5.20 -0.40 -8.50
N PHE A 102 -5.19 0.80 -7.92
CA PHE A 102 -4.45 1.94 -8.45
C PHE A 102 -2.93 1.72 -8.43
N TRP A 103 -2.37 1.17 -7.35
CA TRP A 103 -0.93 1.02 -7.21
C TRP A 103 -0.38 -0.02 -8.17
N ASP A 104 -1.07 -1.15 -8.33
CA ASP A 104 -0.62 -2.19 -9.28
C ASP A 104 -0.68 -1.68 -10.73
N GLN A 105 -1.77 -1.00 -11.12
CA GLN A 105 -1.90 -0.43 -12.46
C GLN A 105 -0.85 0.66 -12.70
N TYR A 106 -0.55 1.48 -11.69
CA TYR A 106 0.52 2.47 -11.76
C TYR A 106 1.88 1.82 -11.94
N MET A 107 2.18 0.79 -11.14
CA MET A 107 3.45 0.06 -11.22
C MET A 107 3.59 -0.67 -12.57
N ASP A 108 2.50 -1.22 -13.13
CA ASP A 108 2.51 -1.83 -14.46
C ASP A 108 2.85 -0.79 -15.55
N ILE A 109 2.24 0.40 -15.51
CA ILE A 109 2.55 1.49 -16.46
C ILE A 109 4.00 1.96 -16.28
N TYR A 110 4.45 2.14 -15.04
CA TYR A 110 5.84 2.49 -14.74
C TYR A 110 6.83 1.45 -15.30
N LEU A 111 6.53 0.16 -15.13
CA LEU A 111 7.36 -0.93 -15.65
C LEU A 111 7.33 -1.05 -17.18
N GLN A 112 6.24 -0.66 -17.84
CA GLN A 112 6.15 -0.57 -19.30
C GLN A 112 6.94 0.63 -19.84
N ALA A 113 6.87 1.77 -19.15
CA ALA A 113 7.69 2.94 -19.45
C ALA A 113 9.19 2.55 -19.38
N CYS A 114 9.60 1.80 -18.37
CA CYS A 114 10.97 1.27 -18.21
C CYS A 114 11.53 0.47 -19.40
N THR A 115 10.70 0.07 -20.39
CA THR A 115 11.14 -0.62 -21.61
C THR A 115 11.25 0.25 -22.86
N ILE A 116 10.71 1.47 -22.85
CA ILE A 116 10.36 2.20 -24.08
C ILE A 116 10.80 3.67 -24.07
N VAL A 117 10.86 4.36 -22.91
CA VAL A 117 11.10 5.82 -22.87
C VAL A 117 12.57 6.22 -23.02
N SER A 118 12.78 7.40 -23.61
CA SER A 118 14.09 8.06 -23.71
C SER A 118 14.59 8.53 -22.34
N ASP A 119 15.91 8.65 -22.17
CA ASP A 119 16.56 8.93 -20.87
C ASP A 119 16.12 10.30 -20.27
N GLU A 120 15.67 11.26 -21.09
CA GLU A 120 15.14 12.57 -20.65
C GLU A 120 13.70 12.48 -20.10
N GLU A 121 12.85 11.60 -20.64
CA GLU A 121 11.46 11.43 -20.16
C GLU A 121 11.39 10.70 -18.81
N LEU A 122 12.37 9.83 -18.53
CA LEU A 122 12.53 9.14 -17.24
C LEU A 122 12.98 10.12 -16.14
N LEU A 123 13.78 11.14 -16.49
CA LEU A 123 14.27 12.14 -15.54
C LEU A 123 13.20 13.19 -15.22
N GLU A 124 12.38 13.63 -16.17
CA GLU A 124 11.29 14.59 -15.92
C GLU A 124 10.26 14.07 -14.90
N GLY A 125 9.78 12.83 -15.06
CA GLY A 125 8.81 12.22 -14.12
C GLY A 125 9.37 11.87 -12.74
N SER A 126 10.68 12.02 -12.53
CA SER A 126 11.37 11.77 -11.26
C SER A 126 11.59 13.03 -10.42
N SER A 127 11.31 14.22 -10.97
CA SER A 127 11.51 15.48 -10.28
C SER A 127 10.41 15.71 -9.23
N GLU A 128 10.81 16.09 -8.01
CA GLU A 128 9.88 16.44 -6.93
C GLU A 128 8.97 17.64 -7.28
N ASP A 129 9.33 18.39 -8.33
CA ASP A 129 8.64 19.61 -8.80
C ASP A 129 7.46 19.37 -9.75
N ASP A 130 7.25 18.15 -10.26
CA ASP A 130 6.11 17.84 -11.12
C ASP A 130 4.79 17.69 -10.35
N GLY A 131 4.79 17.90 -9.02
CA GLY A 131 3.58 17.81 -8.21
C GLY A 131 3.00 16.39 -8.12
N LEU A 132 3.72 15.37 -8.64
CA LEU A 132 3.34 13.96 -8.58
C LEU A 132 3.53 13.35 -7.17
N SER A 133 3.53 14.17 -6.11
CA SER A 133 3.35 13.72 -4.72
C SER A 133 1.89 13.27 -4.52
N TYR A 134 1.49 12.26 -5.29
CA TYR A 134 0.09 11.95 -5.42
C TYR A 134 -0.45 11.29 -4.15
N PRO A 135 -1.67 11.67 -3.75
CA PRO A 135 -2.27 11.16 -2.53
C PRO A 135 -2.43 9.65 -2.65
N ARG A 136 -1.63 8.90 -1.89
CA ARG A 136 -1.94 7.51 -1.56
C ARG A 136 -2.84 7.53 -0.35
N CYS A 137 -3.76 6.58 -0.25
CA CYS A 137 -4.37 6.36 1.03
C CYS A 137 -3.32 5.78 1.98
N LYS A 138 -2.82 6.58 2.92
CA LYS A 138 -1.83 6.15 3.93
C LYS A 138 -2.52 5.39 5.07
N TYR A 139 -3.33 4.39 4.74
CA TYR A 139 -4.21 3.71 5.71
C TYR A 139 -3.54 2.53 6.43
N ILE A 140 -2.56 1.85 5.82
CA ILE A 140 -2.08 0.56 6.35
C ILE A 140 -1.53 0.68 7.78
N GLY A 141 -0.75 1.74 8.06
CA GLY A 141 -0.29 2.03 9.42
C GLY A 141 -1.45 2.25 10.38
N LYS A 142 -2.46 3.03 9.97
CA LYS A 142 -3.65 3.34 10.77
C LYS A 142 -4.54 2.12 11.00
N LEU A 143 -4.62 1.21 10.04
CA LEU A 143 -5.36 -0.04 10.15
C LEU A 143 -4.73 -0.99 11.16
N SER A 144 -3.39 -1.06 11.16
CA SER A 144 -2.63 -1.78 12.19
C SER A 144 -2.91 -1.21 13.58
N SER A 145 -2.84 0.12 13.74
CA SER A 145 -3.14 0.84 14.98
C SER A 145 -4.57 0.56 15.47
N PHE A 146 -5.56 0.67 14.57
CA PHE A 146 -6.96 0.41 14.88
C PHE A 146 -7.18 -1.03 15.34
N SER A 147 -6.64 -2.01 14.60
CA SER A 147 -6.74 -3.43 14.95
C SER A 147 -6.09 -3.72 16.31
N TYR A 148 -4.95 -3.09 16.59
CA TYR A 148 -4.24 -3.22 17.86
C TYR A 148 -5.09 -2.68 19.02
N ALA A 149 -5.53 -1.43 18.91
CA ALA A 149 -6.37 -0.75 19.91
C ALA A 149 -7.66 -1.54 20.18
N LEU A 150 -8.32 -2.02 19.13
CA LEU A 150 -9.55 -2.80 19.26
C LEU A 150 -9.32 -4.13 19.96
N THR A 151 -8.23 -4.84 19.64
CA THR A 151 -7.90 -6.12 20.28
C THR A 151 -7.64 -5.95 21.78
N TYR A 152 -6.95 -4.87 22.16
CA TYR A 152 -6.76 -4.50 23.57
C TYR A 152 -8.10 -4.19 24.26
N ALA A 153 -8.95 -3.36 23.64
CA ALA A 153 -10.25 -2.99 24.20
C ALA A 153 -11.17 -4.20 24.43
N ILE A 154 -11.17 -5.19 23.53
CA ILE A 154 -11.93 -6.44 23.70
C ILE A 154 -11.53 -7.15 25.00
N ARG A 155 -10.24 -7.19 25.34
CA ARG A 155 -9.75 -7.81 26.58
C ARG A 155 -10.13 -6.97 27.79
N ASP A 156 -9.75 -5.71 27.79
CA ASP A 156 -9.62 -4.93 29.02
C ASP A 156 -10.83 -4.06 29.36
N PHE A 157 -11.68 -3.73 28.38
CA PHE A 157 -12.83 -2.88 28.65
C PHE A 157 -14.03 -3.69 29.14
N SER A 158 -14.85 -3.07 29.98
CA SER A 158 -16.08 -3.67 30.54
C SER A 158 -17.26 -3.60 29.56
N TRP A 159 -17.03 -3.93 28.29
CA TRP A 159 -18.10 -4.07 27.29
C TRP A 159 -18.94 -5.32 27.52
N SER A 160 -20.20 -5.27 27.08
CA SER A 160 -21.10 -6.42 27.04
C SER A 160 -20.49 -7.58 26.25
N LYS A 161 -20.85 -8.81 26.63
CA LYS A 161 -20.41 -10.04 25.95
C LYS A 161 -20.70 -9.99 24.45
N GLN A 162 -21.87 -9.49 24.07
CA GLN A 162 -22.29 -9.38 22.67
C GLN A 162 -21.39 -8.43 21.88
N ASN A 163 -21.03 -7.28 22.44
CA ASN A 163 -20.17 -6.31 21.77
C ASN A 163 -18.71 -6.75 21.71
N LYS A 164 -18.22 -7.50 22.71
CA LYS A 164 -16.90 -8.16 22.61
C LYS A 164 -16.85 -9.18 21.48
N ILE A 165 -17.90 -9.99 21.31
CA ILE A 165 -18.01 -10.94 20.19
C ILE A 165 -18.03 -10.18 18.86
N LYS A 166 -18.84 -9.12 18.77
CA LYS A 166 -18.94 -8.27 17.58
C LYS A 166 -17.60 -7.64 17.19
N ALA A 167 -16.90 -7.04 18.16
CA ALA A 167 -15.58 -6.47 17.97
C ALA A 167 -14.56 -7.50 17.49
N LYS A 168 -14.54 -8.70 18.09
CA LYS A 168 -13.69 -9.81 17.64
C LYS A 168 -14.01 -10.23 16.21
N THR A 169 -15.29 -10.38 15.88
CA THR A 169 -15.76 -10.70 14.52
C THR A 169 -15.31 -9.62 13.54
N LYS A 170 -15.31 -8.35 13.95
CA LYS A 170 -14.81 -7.26 13.11
C LYS A 170 -13.33 -7.40 12.81
N VAL A 171 -12.49 -7.66 13.82
CA VAL A 171 -11.04 -7.89 13.60
C VAL A 171 -10.82 -9.04 12.61
N ILE A 172 -11.53 -10.16 12.77
CA ILE A 172 -11.41 -11.31 11.86
C ILE A 172 -11.86 -10.93 10.43
N SER A 173 -12.98 -10.22 10.29
CA SER A 173 -13.48 -9.73 9.00
C SER A 173 -12.48 -8.79 8.32
N MET A 174 -11.79 -7.93 9.08
CA MET A 174 -10.75 -7.07 8.53
C MET A 174 -9.60 -7.88 7.94
N ILE A 175 -9.17 -8.94 8.64
CA ILE A 175 -8.09 -9.84 8.17
C ILE A 175 -8.55 -10.63 6.93
N GLN A 176 -9.82 -11.04 6.87
CA GLN A 176 -10.42 -11.66 5.69
C GLN A 176 -10.40 -10.72 4.50
N ASP A 177 -10.82 -9.46 4.67
CA ASP A 177 -10.79 -8.47 3.59
C ASP A 177 -9.37 -8.19 3.12
N ILE A 178 -8.37 -8.12 4.02
CA ILE A 178 -6.95 -8.01 3.65
C ILE A 178 -6.54 -9.21 2.79
N ALA A 179 -6.83 -10.43 3.25
CA ALA A 179 -6.43 -11.65 2.56
C ALA A 179 -7.10 -11.79 1.18
N GLU A 180 -8.29 -11.19 0.99
CA GLU A 180 -9.02 -11.22 -0.26
C GLU A 180 -8.60 -10.09 -1.21
N TYR A 181 -8.65 -8.85 -0.75
CA TYR A 181 -8.63 -7.66 -1.59
C TYR A 181 -7.30 -6.90 -1.59
N SER A 182 -6.40 -7.14 -0.62
CA SER A 182 -5.12 -6.43 -0.60
C SER A 182 -4.20 -6.93 -1.71
N ASN A 183 -3.61 -6.00 -2.46
CA ASN A 183 -2.45 -6.29 -3.31
C ASN A 183 -1.13 -5.80 -2.69
N GLU A 184 -1.20 -5.17 -1.53
CA GLU A 184 -0.04 -4.65 -0.81
C GLU A 184 0.49 -5.68 0.18
N LEU A 185 1.76 -6.04 0.00
CA LEU A 185 2.52 -6.94 0.88
C LEU A 185 2.47 -6.49 2.35
N LEU A 186 2.52 -5.18 2.59
CA LEU A 186 2.46 -4.60 3.93
C LEU A 186 1.08 -4.77 4.58
N ALA A 187 -0.02 -4.64 3.83
CA ALA A 187 -1.35 -4.87 4.37
C ALA A 187 -1.54 -6.35 4.74
N THR A 188 -1.04 -7.27 3.92
CA THR A 188 -1.02 -8.70 4.25
C THR A 188 -0.20 -9.00 5.51
N TYR A 189 0.93 -8.31 5.70
CA TYR A 189 1.69 -8.37 6.95
C TYR A 189 0.88 -7.89 8.16
N VAL A 190 0.14 -6.78 8.03
CA VAL A 190 -0.77 -6.30 9.08
C VAL A 190 -1.82 -7.36 9.45
N GLY A 191 -2.32 -8.13 8.48
CA GLY A 191 -3.21 -9.27 8.74
C GLY A 191 -2.60 -10.32 9.67
N PHE A 192 -1.33 -10.70 9.46
CA PHE A 192 -0.61 -11.62 10.35
C PHE A 192 -0.38 -11.05 11.73
N VAL A 193 -0.03 -9.76 11.81
CA VAL A 193 0.15 -9.07 13.09
C VAL A 193 -1.17 -9.09 13.88
N ALA A 194 -2.29 -8.77 13.24
CA ALA A 194 -3.61 -8.81 13.86
C ALA A 194 -3.98 -10.21 14.37
N LEU A 195 -3.74 -11.27 13.58
CA LEU A 195 -3.93 -12.66 14.03
C LEU A 195 -3.07 -12.99 15.25
N GLN A 196 -1.78 -12.63 15.22
CA GLN A 196 -0.88 -12.87 16.33
C GLN A 196 -1.36 -12.18 17.61
N ARG A 197 -1.93 -10.97 17.53
CA ARG A 197 -2.52 -10.30 18.70
C ARG A 197 -3.70 -11.05 19.29
N LEU A 198 -4.58 -11.57 18.44
CA LEU A 198 -5.69 -12.40 18.92
C LEU A 198 -5.16 -13.67 19.64
N VAL A 199 -4.01 -14.23 19.21
CA VAL A 199 -3.33 -15.33 19.91
C VAL A 199 -2.80 -14.88 21.27
N GLU A 200 -2.03 -13.79 21.32
CA GLU A 200 -1.42 -13.25 22.54
C GLU A 200 -2.47 -12.91 23.61
N GLN A 201 -3.67 -12.50 23.19
CA GLN A 201 -4.78 -12.22 24.09
C GLN A 201 -5.66 -13.43 24.40
N ASN A 202 -5.21 -14.65 24.10
CA ASN A 202 -5.95 -15.90 24.32
C ASN A 202 -7.35 -15.92 23.67
N MET A 203 -7.54 -15.17 22.58
CA MET A 203 -8.81 -15.10 21.84
C MET A 203 -8.91 -16.16 20.74
N ILE A 204 -7.82 -16.89 20.49
CA ILE A 204 -7.72 -17.99 19.52
C ILE A 204 -7.32 -19.26 20.27
N PRO A 205 -7.88 -20.44 19.91
CA PRO A 205 -7.49 -21.72 20.50
C PRO A 205 -5.98 -21.97 20.41
N THR A 206 -5.36 -22.48 21.48
CA THR A 206 -3.90 -22.67 21.57
C THR A 206 -3.31 -23.46 20.40
N ALA A 207 -4.00 -24.50 19.92
CA ALA A 207 -3.55 -25.31 18.79
C ALA A 207 -3.38 -24.45 17.52
N LEU A 208 -4.39 -23.64 17.21
CA LEU A 208 -4.37 -22.73 16.08
C LEU A 208 -3.42 -21.54 16.30
N GLY A 209 -3.28 -21.10 17.55
CA GLY A 209 -2.32 -20.05 17.91
C GLY A 209 -0.87 -20.43 17.64
N LYS A 210 -0.49 -21.70 17.89
CA LYS A 210 0.84 -22.22 17.51
C LYS A 210 1.06 -22.18 16.00
N GLU A 211 0.04 -22.54 15.22
CA GLU A 211 0.13 -22.52 13.76
C GLU A 211 0.25 -21.09 13.23
N ILE A 212 -0.56 -20.15 13.73
CA ILE A 212 -0.46 -18.72 13.39
C ILE A 212 0.95 -18.19 13.67
N THR A 213 1.50 -18.48 14.84
CA THR A 213 2.85 -18.05 15.22
C THR A 213 3.90 -18.62 14.27
N LEU A 214 3.79 -19.90 13.92
CA LEU A 214 4.71 -20.55 12.98
C LEU A 214 4.65 -19.90 11.58
N GLN A 215 3.44 -19.69 11.04
CA GLN A 215 3.26 -19.11 9.71
C GLN A 215 3.74 -17.65 9.66
N LYS A 216 3.43 -16.85 10.69
CA LYS A 216 3.97 -15.49 10.80
C LYS A 216 5.50 -15.50 10.82
N ASN A 217 6.12 -16.36 11.62
CA ASN A 217 7.59 -16.44 11.70
C ASN A 217 8.22 -16.89 10.37
N HIS A 218 7.57 -17.82 9.66
CA HIS A 218 7.99 -18.22 8.32
C HIS A 218 7.94 -17.04 7.34
N TYR A 219 6.84 -16.28 7.36
CA TYR A 219 6.67 -15.09 6.53
C TYR A 219 7.66 -13.97 6.89
N ASP A 220 7.88 -13.69 8.18
CA ASP A 220 8.88 -12.74 8.69
C ASP A 220 10.30 -13.09 8.21
N LYS A 221 10.65 -14.37 8.26
CA LYS A 221 11.96 -14.85 7.77
C LYS A 221 12.10 -14.57 6.28
N ARG A 222 11.09 -14.93 5.49
CA ARG A 222 11.12 -14.75 4.03
C ARG A 222 11.14 -13.27 3.63
N MET A 223 10.40 -12.43 4.34
CA MET A 223 10.45 -10.97 4.19
C MET A 223 11.86 -10.42 4.46
N ARG A 224 12.54 -10.88 5.52
CA ARG A 224 13.92 -10.47 5.83
C ARG A 224 14.91 -10.90 4.76
N GLU A 225 14.81 -12.14 4.29
CA GLU A 225 15.66 -12.68 3.21
C GLU A 225 15.52 -11.88 1.91
N LYS A 226 14.30 -11.38 1.63
CA LYS A 226 14.01 -10.57 0.45
C LYS A 226 14.30 -9.07 0.64
N LYS A 227 14.30 -8.56 1.88
CA LYS A 227 14.63 -7.16 2.19
C LYS A 227 16.02 -6.75 1.71
N SER A 228 17.01 -7.62 1.77
CA SER A 228 18.36 -7.33 1.24
C SER A 228 18.40 -7.21 -0.30
N GLU A 229 17.44 -7.80 -1.00
CA GLU A 229 17.30 -7.68 -2.46
C GLU A 229 16.57 -6.37 -2.86
N PHE A 230 15.75 -5.81 -1.95
CA PHE A 230 14.89 -4.65 -2.23
C PHE A 230 15.52 -3.27 -1.94
N TYR A 231 16.58 -3.19 -1.12
CA TYR A 231 17.09 -1.91 -0.57
C TYR A 231 18.58 -1.63 -0.84
N SER A 232 19.06 -1.90 -2.06
CA SER A 232 20.37 -1.38 -2.50
C SER A 232 20.19 -0.62 -3.81
N VAL A 233 19.87 0.66 -3.71
CA VAL A 233 19.73 1.53 -4.89
C VAL A 233 20.27 2.91 -4.54
N GLU A 234 21.50 3.19 -4.98
CA GLU A 234 21.96 4.57 -5.11
C GLU A 234 21.13 5.24 -6.21
N LYS A 235 20.82 6.54 -6.08
CA LYS A 235 20.07 7.26 -7.11
C LYS A 235 20.85 7.16 -8.43
N PRO A 236 20.22 6.69 -9.53
CA PRO A 236 20.90 6.59 -10.80
C PRO A 236 21.32 7.99 -11.28
N SER A 237 22.57 8.12 -11.69
CA SER A 237 23.24 9.32 -12.21
C SER A 237 23.40 9.31 -13.73
N SER A 238 23.15 8.16 -14.37
CA SER A 238 23.21 8.00 -15.82
C SER A 238 22.04 7.19 -16.39
N ALA A 239 21.80 7.34 -17.68
CA ALA A 239 20.84 6.55 -18.46
C ALA A 239 21.01 5.02 -18.30
N GLU A 240 22.25 4.56 -18.23
CA GLU A 240 22.58 3.14 -18.08
C GLU A 240 22.20 2.64 -16.67
N GLU A 241 22.44 3.46 -15.64
CA GLU A 241 22.02 3.17 -14.26
C GLU A 241 20.49 3.19 -14.12
N VAL A 242 19.78 4.07 -14.82
CA VAL A 242 18.30 4.06 -14.86
C VAL A 242 17.78 2.75 -15.45
N ARG A 243 18.37 2.24 -16.55
CA ARG A 243 17.96 0.97 -17.15
C ARG A 243 18.26 -0.23 -16.25
N ALA A 244 19.42 -0.24 -15.61
CA ALA A 244 19.76 -1.26 -14.61
C ALA A 244 18.77 -1.23 -13.44
N GLN A 245 18.41 -0.03 -12.96
CA GLN A 245 17.44 0.13 -11.89
C GLN A 245 16.04 -0.31 -12.30
N CYS A 246 15.57 0.02 -13.51
CA CYS A 246 14.31 -0.45 -14.05
C CYS A 246 14.22 -1.99 -14.10
N LYS A 247 15.31 -2.67 -14.45
CA LYS A 247 15.38 -4.14 -14.42
C LYS A 247 15.26 -4.67 -12.99
N LEU A 248 15.98 -4.08 -12.05
CA LEU A 248 15.93 -4.43 -10.63
C LEU A 248 14.52 -4.19 -10.05
N ASP A 249 13.90 -3.04 -10.33
CA ASP A 249 12.55 -2.72 -9.90
C ASP A 249 11.54 -3.75 -10.40
N ARG A 250 11.66 -4.19 -11.66
CA ARG A 250 10.80 -5.24 -12.24
C ARG A 250 10.92 -6.56 -11.49
N GLU A 251 12.16 -7.01 -11.27
CA GLU A 251 12.44 -8.24 -10.51
C GLU A 251 11.93 -8.13 -9.07
N ASN A 252 12.12 -6.96 -8.45
CA ASN A 252 11.68 -6.67 -7.10
C ASN A 252 10.16 -6.67 -6.95
N ILE A 253 9.43 -6.05 -7.88
CA ILE A 253 7.96 -6.03 -7.88
C ILE A 253 7.40 -7.43 -8.09
N ALA A 254 7.94 -8.20 -9.04
CA ALA A 254 7.52 -9.58 -9.27
C ALA A 254 7.75 -10.45 -8.02
N SER A 255 8.91 -10.28 -7.37
CA SER A 255 9.25 -10.95 -6.11
C SER A 255 8.28 -10.55 -4.98
N GLN A 256 8.00 -9.25 -4.80
CA GLN A 256 7.03 -8.76 -3.80
C GLN A 256 5.62 -9.30 -4.05
N LYS A 257 5.17 -9.33 -5.31
CA LYS A 257 3.87 -9.87 -5.68
C LYS A 257 3.75 -11.36 -5.32
N MET A 258 4.76 -12.16 -5.68
CA MET A 258 4.80 -13.58 -5.33
C MET A 258 4.76 -13.79 -3.81
N LEU A 259 5.56 -13.05 -3.04
CA LEU A 259 5.52 -13.10 -1.58
C LEU A 259 4.14 -12.73 -1.03
N ASN A 260 3.50 -11.72 -1.60
CA ASN A 260 2.18 -11.28 -1.18
C ASN A 260 1.13 -12.37 -1.47
N ASP A 261 1.14 -12.98 -2.65
CA ASP A 261 0.20 -14.03 -3.03
C ASP A 261 0.33 -15.27 -2.12
N GLU A 262 1.56 -15.70 -1.83
CA GLU A 262 1.81 -16.77 -0.87
C GLU A 262 1.29 -16.42 0.53
N ALA A 263 1.55 -15.20 0.99
CA ALA A 263 1.13 -14.70 2.30
C ALA A 263 -0.40 -14.60 2.41
N LYS A 264 -1.08 -14.13 1.36
CA LYS A 264 -2.55 -14.13 1.26
C LYS A 264 -3.10 -15.55 1.36
N GLN A 265 -2.50 -16.51 0.65
CA GLN A 265 -2.94 -17.90 0.73
C GLN A 265 -2.75 -18.49 2.14
N MET A 266 -1.64 -18.19 2.80
CA MET A 266 -1.42 -18.58 4.19
C MET A 266 -2.48 -17.98 5.12
N LEU A 267 -2.78 -16.68 5.01
CA LEU A 267 -3.84 -16.04 5.79
C LEU A 267 -5.20 -16.69 5.54
N LYS A 268 -5.58 -16.91 4.27
CA LYS A 268 -6.84 -17.58 3.90
C LYS A 268 -6.97 -18.95 4.55
N ASN A 269 -5.90 -19.75 4.54
CA ASN A 269 -5.88 -21.06 5.17
C ASN A 269 -6.07 -20.98 6.70
N LEU A 270 -5.41 -20.03 7.36
CA LEU A 270 -5.56 -19.80 8.81
C LEU A 270 -6.97 -19.33 9.16
N LEU A 271 -7.55 -18.44 8.36
CA LEU A 271 -8.91 -17.93 8.54
C LEU A 271 -9.97 -19.03 8.34
N ALA A 272 -9.81 -19.87 7.32
CA ALA A 272 -10.70 -21.01 7.10
C ALA A 272 -10.68 -21.99 8.28
N LYS A 273 -9.52 -22.17 8.93
CA LYS A 273 -9.41 -22.96 10.16
C LYS A 273 -10.10 -22.27 11.34
N LEU A 274 -9.95 -20.94 11.49
CA LEU A 274 -10.63 -20.16 12.54
C LEU A 274 -12.15 -20.28 12.46
N ASP A 275 -12.72 -20.33 11.25
CA ASP A 275 -14.16 -20.47 11.06
C ASP A 275 -14.70 -21.82 11.58
N ASN A 276 -13.88 -22.87 11.60
CA ASN A 276 -14.25 -24.17 12.19
C ASN A 276 -14.29 -24.16 13.73
N TYR A 277 -13.86 -23.06 14.37
CA TYR A 277 -13.88 -22.86 15.82
C TYR A 277 -14.95 -21.85 16.28
N LYS A 278 -15.81 -21.38 15.38
CA LYS A 278 -16.99 -20.56 15.71
C LYS A 278 -18.12 -21.42 16.24
#